data_AF-A0A452ULM9-F1
#
_entry.id   AF-A0A452ULM9-F1
#
_cell.length_a   1.000
_cell.length_b   1.000
_cell.length_c   1.000
_cell.angle_alpha   90.00
_cell.angle_beta   90.00
_cell.angle_gamma   90.00
#
_symmetry.space_group_name_H-M   'P 1'
#
loop_
_entity.id
_entity.type
_entity.pdbx_description
1 polymer ?
#
loop_
_entity_poly.entity_id
_entity_poly.type
_entity_poly.pdbx_seq_one_letter_code
_entity_poly.pdbx_strand_id
1 'polypeptide(L)'
;METFSNMDLQDSVSVGLGTGAYTVIAPNENRRNQIQRIAEKELESLEKWKEQHRAKPVNLVPRRLGGSQSEAEVRQKQQLQLMQSKYQQKLKREESVRIKKEAEEANIQKMKATQREKSNKLEEKKRLQENLRREAFREHQQYKTAEFLSRLDAELPDRSTHQIALRDPQSSTWKLPVLPGNHSWARSRAYKDSLKEEENKKLQKMKEEQHQKSELLKFHQQQQEEERTKTHQAEHRRVNNVFLDRLQGKSQRSGFEHFGGHWNMNSGNSWDI
;
A
#
# COMPACT_ATOMS: atom_id res chain seq x y z
N MET A 1 -27.77 66.19 45.27
CA MET A 1 -28.39 67.49 45.60
C MET A 1 -27.30 68.54 45.51
N GLU A 2 -26.98 68.94 44.29
CA GLU A 2 -25.97 69.96 44.02
C GLU A 2 -26.66 71.32 43.99
N THR A 3 -26.34 72.16 44.97
CA THR A 3 -26.73 73.57 44.96
C THR A 3 -25.87 74.26 43.91
N PHE A 4 -26.44 74.49 42.73
CA PHE A 4 -25.97 75.50 41.79
C PHE A 4 -26.07 76.86 42.49
N SER A 5 -25.02 77.23 43.23
CA SER A 5 -24.86 78.57 43.75
C SER A 5 -24.49 79.48 42.58
N ASN A 6 -25.53 80.05 41.97
CA ASN A 6 -25.43 81.32 41.23
C ASN A 6 -24.61 82.28 42.09
N MET A 7 -23.38 82.56 41.66
CA MET A 7 -22.64 83.71 42.14
C MET A 7 -22.70 84.76 41.05
N ASP A 8 -23.56 85.75 41.31
CA ASP A 8 -23.67 86.99 40.57
C ASP A 8 -22.27 87.57 40.31
N LEU A 9 -21.89 87.57 39.03
CA LEU A 9 -20.76 88.32 38.53
C LEU A 9 -21.18 89.81 38.57
N GLN A 10 -21.02 90.46 39.72
CA GLN A 10 -21.03 91.92 39.73
C GLN A 10 -19.76 92.39 39.03
N ASP A 11 -19.88 92.69 37.74
CA ASP A 11 -18.87 93.44 36.98
C ASP A 11 -18.73 94.83 37.62
N SER A 12 -17.78 94.96 38.55
CA SER A 12 -17.29 96.26 38.96
C SER A 12 -16.57 96.88 37.77
N VAL A 13 -17.24 97.78 37.07
CA VAL A 13 -16.66 98.60 35.99
C VAL A 13 -15.51 99.43 36.58
N SER A 14 -14.29 98.94 36.42
CA SER A 14 -13.07 99.71 36.71
C SER A 14 -12.85 100.68 35.56
N VAL A 15 -13.04 101.98 35.82
CA VAL A 15 -12.78 103.07 34.88
C VAL A 15 -11.32 102.99 34.44
N GLY A 16 -11.08 102.59 33.19
CA GLY A 16 -9.75 102.56 32.59
C GLY A 16 -9.28 103.96 32.24
N LEU A 17 -8.10 104.35 32.73
CA LEU A 17 -7.37 105.52 32.22
C LEU A 17 -6.80 105.17 30.84
N GLY A 18 -7.33 105.79 29.79
CA GLY A 18 -6.90 105.57 28.41
C GLY A 18 -5.82 106.56 27.96
N THR A 19 -4.65 106.06 27.57
CA THR A 19 -3.67 106.76 26.74
C THR A 19 -3.51 105.97 25.43
N GLY A 20 -4.23 106.37 24.38
CA GLY A 20 -4.14 105.77 23.04
C GLY A 20 -5.00 104.52 22.80
N ALA A 21 -4.78 103.84 21.65
CA ALA A 21 -5.63 102.81 21.04
C ALA A 21 -5.77 101.47 21.81
N TYR A 22 -5.42 101.41 23.09
CA TYR A 22 -5.60 100.22 23.93
C TYR A 22 -6.08 100.59 25.34
N THR A 23 -7.01 99.82 25.87
CA THR A 23 -7.49 99.92 27.25
C THR A 23 -6.71 98.95 28.14
N VAL A 24 -6.05 99.46 29.19
CA VAL A 24 -5.34 98.65 30.19
C VAL A 24 -6.28 98.42 31.37
N ILE A 25 -6.72 97.18 31.57
CA ILE A 25 -7.59 96.81 32.70
C ILE A 25 -6.70 96.47 33.90
N ALA A 26 -6.90 97.19 35.01
CA ALA A 26 -6.13 96.97 36.24
C ALA A 26 -6.48 95.61 36.89
N PRO A 27 -5.50 94.87 37.42
CA PRO A 27 -5.75 93.60 38.08
C PRO A 27 -6.68 93.74 39.30
N ASN A 28 -7.81 93.04 39.30
CA ASN A 28 -8.71 92.97 40.46
C ASN A 28 -8.17 91.94 41.48
N GLU A 29 -7.62 92.44 42.59
CA GLU A 29 -7.00 91.62 43.64
C GLU A 29 -8.01 90.67 44.31
N ASN A 30 -9.24 91.11 44.53
CA ASN A 30 -10.28 90.28 45.16
C ASN A 30 -10.66 89.09 44.27
N ARG A 31 -10.85 89.33 42.97
CA ARG A 31 -11.13 88.27 41.99
C ARG A 31 -9.94 87.31 41.86
N ARG A 32 -8.71 87.83 41.87
CA ARG A 32 -7.49 87.01 41.84
C ARG A 32 -7.39 86.11 43.08
N ASN A 33 -7.57 86.67 44.27
CA ASN A 33 -7.51 85.93 45.53
C ASN A 33 -8.62 84.87 45.61
N GLN A 34 -9.82 85.17 45.09
CA GLN A 34 -10.91 84.20 45.01
C GLN A 34 -10.58 83.03 44.07
N ILE A 35 -10.01 83.31 42.89
CA ILE A 35 -9.57 82.29 41.94
C ILE A 35 -8.47 81.41 42.56
N GLN A 36 -7.52 82.01 43.27
CA GLN A 36 -6.46 81.26 43.96
C GLN A 36 -7.03 80.31 45.01
N ARG A 37 -7.94 80.79 45.87
CA ARG A 37 -8.58 79.93 46.88
C ARG A 37 -9.38 78.78 46.29
N ILE A 38 -10.05 79.01 45.15
CA ILE A 38 -10.79 77.96 44.45
C ILE A 38 -9.80 76.93 43.88
N ALA A 39 -8.75 77.40 43.21
CA ALA A 39 -7.73 76.52 42.64
C ALA A 39 -7.03 75.66 43.71
N GLU A 40 -6.70 76.24 44.87
CA GLU A 40 -6.13 75.51 46.01
C GLU A 40 -7.08 74.43 46.53
N LYS A 41 -8.36 74.77 46.73
CA LYS A 41 -9.38 73.82 47.18
C LYS A 41 -9.62 72.69 46.18
N GLU A 42 -9.64 72.99 44.89
CA GLU A 42 -9.80 71.99 43.83
C GLU A 42 -8.60 71.03 43.80
N LEU A 43 -7.38 71.55 43.96
CA LEU A 43 -6.16 70.75 44.01
C LEU A 43 -6.18 69.78 45.20
N GLU A 44 -6.53 70.26 46.41
CA GLU A 44 -6.71 69.42 47.59
C GLU A 44 -7.79 68.35 47.40
N SER A 45 -8.90 68.70 46.76
CA SER A 45 -9.99 67.76 46.48
C SER A 45 -9.56 66.63 45.54
N LEU A 46 -8.75 66.96 44.53
CA LEU A 46 -8.21 66.03 43.54
C LEU A 46 -7.19 65.09 44.18
N GLU A 47 -6.36 65.59 45.09
CA GLU A 47 -5.41 64.77 45.85
C GLU A 47 -6.13 63.74 46.72
N LYS A 48 -7.14 64.16 47.49
CA LYS A 48 -7.99 63.25 48.28
C LYS A 48 -8.69 62.20 47.41
N TRP A 49 -9.19 62.59 46.24
CA TRP A 49 -9.80 61.65 45.29
C TRP A 49 -8.77 60.62 44.80
N LYS A 50 -7.56 61.05 44.44
CA LYS A 50 -6.49 60.14 44.03
C LYS A 50 -6.11 59.15 45.13
N GLU A 51 -6.05 59.61 46.38
CA GLU A 51 -5.75 58.74 47.53
C GLU A 51 -6.86 57.72 47.79
N GLN A 52 -8.12 58.15 47.75
CA GLN A 52 -9.28 57.27 47.93
C GLN A 52 -9.40 56.23 46.82
N HIS A 53 -9.08 56.61 45.58
CA HIS A 53 -9.12 55.73 44.42
C HIS A 53 -7.78 55.06 44.10
N ARG A 54 -6.79 55.19 44.99
CA ARG A 54 -5.51 54.52 44.81
C ARG A 54 -5.71 53.01 44.96
N ALA A 55 -5.35 52.27 43.92
CA ALA A 55 -5.37 50.81 43.98
C ALA A 55 -4.43 50.32 45.10
N LYS A 56 -4.93 49.40 45.94
CA LYS A 56 -4.14 48.80 47.01
C LYS A 56 -2.98 47.99 46.40
N PRO A 57 -1.74 48.13 46.91
CA PRO A 57 -0.63 47.30 46.48
C PRO A 57 -0.93 45.82 46.70
N VAL A 58 -0.88 45.03 45.62
CA VAL A 58 -1.13 43.59 45.68
C VAL A 58 0.15 42.88 46.12
N ASN A 59 0.21 42.50 47.40
CA ASN A 59 1.29 41.69 47.97
C ASN A 59 0.89 40.21 48.02
N LEU A 60 0.65 39.59 46.86
CA LEU A 60 0.38 38.16 46.78
C LEU A 60 1.64 37.42 46.36
N VAL A 61 2.00 36.37 47.11
CA VAL A 61 3.09 35.45 46.72
C VAL A 61 2.64 34.73 45.45
N PRO A 62 3.44 34.74 44.36
CA PRO A 62 3.08 34.02 43.14
C PRO A 62 2.85 32.54 43.43
N ARG A 63 1.60 32.09 43.27
CA ARG A 63 1.24 30.68 43.38
C ARG A 63 1.60 29.99 42.07
N ARG A 64 2.46 28.97 42.11
CA ARG A 64 2.77 28.14 40.94
C ARG A 64 1.51 27.39 40.52
N LEU A 65 0.86 27.89 39.46
CA LEU A 65 -0.30 27.27 38.82
C LEU A 65 0.22 26.38 37.67
N GLY A 66 0.77 25.21 37.98
CA GLY A 66 1.35 24.33 36.96
C GLY A 66 1.89 23.00 37.50
N GLY A 67 1.90 21.97 36.65
CA GLY A 67 2.11 20.56 36.99
C GLY A 67 3.37 20.24 37.81
N SER A 68 3.32 19.12 38.54
CA SER A 68 4.33 18.68 39.51
C SER A 68 5.65 18.20 38.91
N GLN A 69 5.77 18.11 37.58
CA GLN A 69 6.96 17.59 36.92
C GLN A 69 7.88 18.73 36.48
N SER A 70 9.17 18.56 36.76
CA SER A 70 10.20 19.44 36.23
C SER A 70 10.31 19.25 34.72
N GLU A 71 10.62 20.34 34.01
CA GLU A 71 10.81 20.32 32.55
C GLU A 71 11.83 19.25 32.12
N ALA A 72 12.91 19.10 32.89
CA ALA A 72 13.96 18.12 32.62
C ALA A 72 13.42 16.67 32.64
N GLU A 73 12.54 16.35 33.59
CA GLU A 73 11.94 15.01 33.69
C GLU A 73 11.03 14.73 32.49
N VAL A 74 10.25 15.72 32.06
CA VAL A 74 9.38 15.61 30.89
C VAL A 74 10.22 15.38 29.63
N ARG A 75 11.31 16.12 29.45
CA ARG A 75 12.23 15.93 28.31
C ARG A 75 12.88 14.55 28.32
N GLN A 76 13.32 14.07 29.48
CA GLN A 76 13.92 12.73 29.60
C GLN A 76 12.90 11.63 29.27
N LYS A 77 11.68 11.71 29.81
CA LYS A 77 10.61 10.76 29.48
C LYS A 77 10.29 10.75 27.99
N GLN A 78 10.21 11.93 27.38
CA GLN A 78 9.97 12.05 25.94
C GLN A 78 11.09 11.40 25.11
N GLN A 79 12.36 11.60 25.48
CA GLN A 79 13.49 10.94 24.83
C GLN A 79 13.43 9.41 24.97
N LEU A 80 13.17 8.89 26.17
CA LEU A 80 13.05 7.46 26.41
C LEU A 80 11.91 6.83 25.60
N GLN A 81 10.75 7.49 25.56
CA GLN A 81 9.59 7.04 24.79
C GLN A 81 9.89 6.99 23.29
N LEU A 82 10.62 8.00 22.77
CA LEU A 82 11.05 8.02 21.37
C LEU A 82 12.02 6.87 21.06
N MET A 83 12.97 6.57 21.97
CA MET A 83 13.89 5.45 21.76
C MET A 83 13.16 4.10 21.77
N GLN A 84 12.24 3.90 22.72
CA GLN A 84 11.46 2.66 22.83
C GLN A 84 10.57 2.45 21.60
N SER A 85 9.89 3.48 21.13
CA SER A 85 9.03 3.39 19.94
C SER A 85 9.83 3.08 18.67
N LYS A 86 10.99 3.73 18.50
CA LYS A 86 11.92 3.43 17.39
C LYS A 86 12.36 1.96 17.41
N TYR A 87 12.72 1.44 18.58
CA TYR A 87 13.15 0.05 18.71
C TYR A 87 12.01 -0.94 18.40
N GLN A 88 10.82 -0.72 18.95
CA GLN A 88 9.63 -1.54 18.65
C GLN A 88 9.28 -1.52 17.16
N GLN A 89 9.38 -0.36 16.50
CA GLN A 89 9.12 -0.25 15.07
C GLN A 89 10.15 -1.04 14.26
N LYS A 90 11.42 -1.03 14.67
CA LYS A 90 12.49 -1.83 14.04
C LYS A 90 12.20 -3.32 14.14
N LEU A 91 11.82 -3.82 15.33
CA LEU A 91 11.45 -5.23 15.52
C LEU A 91 10.29 -5.64 14.60
N LYS A 92 9.20 -4.86 14.56
CA LYS A 92 8.06 -5.15 13.69
C LYS A 92 8.44 -5.21 12.21
N ARG A 93 9.34 -4.33 11.77
CA ARG A 93 9.86 -4.35 10.38
C ARG A 93 10.64 -5.64 10.12
N GLU A 94 11.58 -5.99 11.00
CA GLU A 94 12.37 -7.21 10.86
C GLU A 94 11.51 -8.48 10.85
N GLU A 95 10.53 -8.58 11.76
CA GLU A 95 9.56 -9.69 11.78
C GLU A 95 8.75 -9.76 10.49
N SER A 96 8.24 -8.63 10.00
CA SER A 96 7.50 -8.60 8.73
C SER A 96 8.35 -9.04 7.54
N VAL A 97 9.63 -8.69 7.52
CA VAL A 97 10.58 -9.10 6.48
C VAL A 97 10.86 -10.60 6.57
N ARG A 98 11.04 -11.15 7.79
CA ARG A 98 11.25 -12.59 7.99
C ARG A 98 10.05 -13.40 7.51
N ILE A 99 8.83 -13.01 7.92
CA ILE A 99 7.59 -13.69 7.51
C ILE A 99 7.43 -13.66 5.98
N LYS A 100 7.73 -12.52 5.34
CA LYS A 100 7.68 -12.42 3.87
C LYS A 100 8.67 -13.37 3.19
N LYS A 101 9.91 -13.46 3.69
CA LYS A 101 10.93 -14.36 3.16
C LYS A 101 10.53 -15.83 3.32
N GLU A 102 10.06 -16.22 4.51
CA GLU A 102 9.60 -17.60 4.77
C GLU A 102 8.43 -17.98 3.85
N ALA A 103 7.47 -17.07 3.63
CA ALA A 103 6.36 -17.30 2.71
C ALA A 103 6.83 -17.43 1.24
N GLU A 104 7.78 -16.61 0.82
CA GLU A 104 8.38 -16.69 -0.51
C GLU A 104 9.13 -18.02 -0.70
N GLU A 105 9.95 -18.42 0.28
CA GLU A 105 10.67 -19.69 0.26
C GLU A 105 9.71 -20.88 0.21
N ALA A 106 8.64 -20.87 1.00
CA ALA A 106 7.61 -21.91 0.96
C ALA A 106 6.93 -21.98 -0.42
N ASN A 107 6.67 -20.85 -1.06
CA ASN A 107 6.13 -20.81 -2.42
C ASN A 107 7.12 -21.39 -3.45
N ILE A 108 8.41 -21.02 -3.37
CA ILE A 108 9.46 -21.57 -4.24
C ILE A 108 9.55 -23.10 -4.05
N GLN A 109 9.49 -23.58 -2.82
CA GLN A 109 9.50 -25.03 -2.54
C GLN A 109 8.28 -25.74 -3.15
N LYS A 110 7.08 -25.17 -3.02
CA LYS A 110 5.85 -25.70 -3.66
C LYS A 110 5.98 -25.75 -5.19
N MET A 111 6.49 -24.69 -5.81
CA MET A 111 6.74 -24.67 -7.26
C MET A 111 7.74 -25.75 -7.67
N LYS A 112 8.86 -25.87 -6.94
CA LYS A 112 9.88 -26.91 -7.18
C LYS A 112 9.30 -28.32 -7.03
N ALA A 113 8.50 -28.58 -6.00
CA ALA A 113 7.85 -29.86 -5.79
C ALA A 113 6.88 -30.20 -6.94
N THR A 114 6.07 -29.23 -7.36
CA THR A 114 5.16 -29.38 -8.50
C THR A 114 5.92 -29.68 -9.79
N GLN A 115 7.05 -29.01 -10.03
CA GLN A 115 7.87 -29.25 -11.20
C GLN A 115 8.52 -30.63 -11.17
N ARG A 116 9.00 -31.08 -10.01
CA ARG A 116 9.53 -32.44 -9.82
C ARG A 116 8.46 -33.50 -10.05
N GLU A 117 7.26 -33.33 -9.52
CA GLU A 117 6.13 -34.25 -9.74
C GLU A 117 5.80 -34.35 -11.23
N LYS A 118 5.71 -33.21 -11.94
CA LYS A 118 5.51 -33.18 -13.39
C LYS A 118 6.62 -33.93 -14.14
N SER A 119 7.87 -33.74 -13.73
CA SER A 119 9.03 -34.44 -14.31
C SER A 119 8.96 -35.94 -14.08
N ASN A 120 8.66 -36.37 -12.86
CA ASN A 120 8.54 -37.78 -12.50
C ASN A 120 7.41 -38.45 -13.29
N LYS A 121 6.24 -37.81 -13.37
CA LYS A 121 5.10 -38.31 -14.14
C LYS A 121 5.42 -38.44 -15.63
N LEU A 122 6.25 -37.55 -16.19
CA LEU A 122 6.70 -37.64 -17.57
C LEU A 122 7.68 -38.81 -17.76
N GLU A 123 8.61 -38.99 -16.83
CA GLU A 123 9.59 -40.08 -16.85
C GLU A 123 8.92 -41.45 -16.71
N GLU A 124 7.94 -41.59 -15.81
CA GLU A 124 7.14 -42.80 -15.65
C GLU A 124 6.42 -43.19 -16.95
N LYS A 125 5.83 -42.21 -17.66
CA LYS A 125 5.21 -42.47 -18.96
C LYS A 125 6.20 -42.98 -19.99
N LYS A 126 7.41 -42.40 -20.05
CA LYS A 126 8.48 -42.87 -20.94
C LYS A 126 8.90 -44.29 -20.59
N ARG A 127 9.08 -44.59 -19.30
CA ARG A 127 9.42 -45.93 -18.82
C ARG A 127 8.35 -46.95 -19.17
N LEU A 128 7.07 -46.63 -19.00
CA LEU A 128 5.96 -47.50 -19.39
C LEU A 128 5.98 -47.77 -20.90
N GLN A 129 6.16 -46.73 -21.72
CA GLN A 129 6.25 -46.88 -23.18
C GLN A 129 7.44 -47.75 -23.59
N GLU A 130 8.60 -47.55 -22.96
CA GLU A 130 9.79 -48.35 -23.24
C GLU A 130 9.63 -49.80 -22.79
N ASN A 131 8.99 -50.04 -21.65
CA ASN A 131 8.67 -51.38 -21.17
C ASN A 131 7.75 -52.12 -22.14
N LEU A 132 6.67 -51.47 -22.62
CA LEU A 132 5.81 -52.06 -23.66
C LEU A 132 6.59 -52.39 -24.93
N ARG A 133 7.51 -51.51 -25.35
CA ARG A 133 8.39 -51.77 -26.51
C ARG A 133 9.30 -52.98 -26.26
N ARG A 134 9.84 -53.11 -25.06
CA ARG A 134 10.70 -54.25 -24.66
C ARG A 134 9.90 -55.55 -24.58
N GLU A 135 8.69 -55.51 -24.04
CA GLU A 135 7.79 -56.67 -23.94
C GLU A 135 7.37 -57.16 -25.33
N ALA A 136 6.87 -56.27 -26.20
CA ALA A 136 6.52 -56.65 -27.57
C ALA A 136 7.71 -57.24 -28.35
N PHE A 137 8.91 -56.72 -28.12
CA PHE A 137 10.12 -57.30 -28.70
C PHE A 137 10.46 -58.68 -28.14
N ARG A 138 10.32 -58.87 -26.82
CA ARG A 138 10.50 -60.18 -26.16
C ARG A 138 9.48 -61.20 -26.67
N GLU A 139 8.21 -60.83 -26.76
CA GLU A 139 7.14 -61.68 -27.29
C GLU A 139 7.43 -62.06 -28.76
N HIS A 140 7.81 -61.10 -29.60
CA HIS A 140 8.18 -61.38 -30.97
C HIS A 140 9.38 -62.32 -31.07
N GLN A 141 10.41 -62.13 -30.23
CA GLN A 141 11.56 -63.05 -30.15
C GLN A 141 11.10 -64.45 -29.75
N GLN A 142 10.30 -64.58 -28.70
CA GLN A 142 9.76 -65.87 -28.24
C GLN A 142 8.94 -66.56 -29.32
N TYR A 143 8.03 -65.82 -29.97
CA TYR A 143 7.24 -66.32 -31.09
C TYR A 143 8.13 -66.81 -32.24
N LYS A 144 9.16 -66.04 -32.61
CA LYS A 144 10.10 -66.42 -33.67
C LYS A 144 10.92 -67.66 -33.31
N THR A 145 11.38 -67.77 -32.07
CA THR A 145 12.08 -68.96 -31.58
C THR A 145 11.15 -70.17 -31.60
N ALA A 146 9.91 -70.03 -31.13
CA ALA A 146 8.92 -71.10 -31.15
C ALA A 146 8.54 -71.53 -32.59
N GLU A 147 8.37 -70.57 -33.51
CA GLU A 147 8.15 -70.84 -34.94
C GLU A 147 9.32 -71.65 -35.52
N PHE A 148 10.56 -71.26 -35.21
CA PHE A 148 11.75 -71.97 -35.66
C PHE A 148 11.84 -73.40 -35.10
N LEU A 149 11.60 -73.59 -33.80
CA LEU A 149 11.57 -74.92 -33.19
C LEU A 149 10.45 -75.79 -33.78
N SER A 150 9.26 -75.23 -33.97
CA SER A 150 8.13 -75.95 -34.60
C SER A 150 8.45 -76.38 -36.03
N ARG A 151 9.18 -75.55 -36.79
CA ARG A 151 9.68 -75.93 -38.13
C ARG A 151 10.70 -77.05 -38.06
N LEU A 152 11.63 -77.03 -37.11
CA LEU A 152 12.58 -78.14 -36.92
C LEU A 152 11.88 -79.44 -36.54
N ASP A 153 10.87 -79.38 -35.66
CA ASP A 153 10.07 -80.53 -35.27
C ASP A 153 9.22 -81.07 -36.44
N ALA A 154 8.78 -80.20 -37.35
CA ALA A 154 8.06 -80.57 -38.57
C ALA A 154 8.98 -81.06 -39.72
N GLU A 155 10.22 -80.56 -39.78
CA GLU A 155 11.24 -80.99 -40.76
C GLU A 155 12.02 -82.22 -40.31
N LEU A 156 11.94 -82.62 -39.04
CA LEU A 156 12.29 -83.96 -38.60
C LEU A 156 11.32 -84.93 -39.28
N PRO A 157 11.77 -85.68 -40.31
CA PRO A 157 10.94 -86.75 -40.82
C PRO A 157 10.84 -87.76 -39.70
N ASP A 158 9.64 -88.31 -39.47
CA ASP A 158 9.55 -89.60 -38.79
C ASP A 158 10.60 -90.51 -39.43
N ARG A 159 11.59 -90.92 -38.63
CA ARG A 159 12.83 -91.53 -39.11
C ARG A 159 12.56 -92.99 -39.45
N SER A 160 11.71 -93.16 -40.46
CA SER A 160 11.31 -94.40 -41.09
C SER A 160 10.85 -94.04 -42.50
N THR A 161 11.80 -94.02 -43.43
CA THR A 161 11.70 -94.27 -44.88
C THR A 161 12.52 -93.25 -45.66
N HIS A 162 13.80 -93.57 -45.89
CA HIS A 162 14.58 -92.93 -46.94
C HIS A 162 14.02 -93.35 -48.31
N GLN A 163 13.47 -92.40 -49.07
CA GLN A 163 13.46 -92.51 -50.53
C GLN A 163 13.94 -91.19 -51.13
N ILE A 164 15.21 -91.23 -51.56
CA ILE A 164 15.85 -90.21 -52.38
C ILE A 164 15.34 -90.43 -53.81
N ALA A 165 14.46 -89.56 -54.28
CA ALA A 165 14.13 -89.44 -55.70
C ALA A 165 14.61 -88.07 -56.20
N LEU A 166 15.70 -88.07 -56.97
CA LEU A 166 16.20 -86.93 -57.72
C LEU A 166 15.24 -86.60 -58.87
N ARG A 167 14.65 -85.40 -58.88
CA ARG A 167 13.94 -84.83 -60.03
C ARG A 167 14.13 -83.31 -60.10
N ASP A 168 14.83 -82.95 -61.18
CA ASP A 168 15.17 -81.69 -61.85
C ASP A 168 14.56 -80.33 -61.40
N PRO A 169 15.39 -79.26 -61.41
CA PRO A 169 14.94 -77.87 -61.25
C PRO A 169 14.40 -77.30 -62.56
N GLN A 170 13.08 -77.37 -62.77
CA GLN A 170 12.40 -76.45 -63.68
C GLN A 170 11.73 -75.33 -62.88
N SER A 171 12.32 -74.15 -62.99
CA SER A 171 11.82 -72.87 -62.52
C SER A 171 10.46 -72.53 -63.13
N SER A 172 9.37 -73.02 -62.52
CA SER A 172 8.04 -72.50 -62.81
C SER A 172 7.99 -71.06 -62.32
N THR A 173 8.04 -70.14 -63.27
CA THR A 173 7.86 -68.71 -63.05
C THR A 173 6.47 -68.48 -62.46
N TRP A 174 6.38 -68.42 -61.13
CA TRP A 174 5.18 -68.02 -60.41
C TRP A 174 4.87 -66.56 -60.77
N LYS A 175 4.01 -66.34 -61.76
CA LYS A 175 3.39 -65.04 -61.98
C LYS A 175 2.34 -64.85 -60.87
N LEU A 176 2.71 -64.15 -59.81
CA LEU A 176 1.75 -63.65 -58.83
C LEU A 176 0.71 -62.77 -59.57
N PRO A 177 -0.60 -62.98 -59.36
CA PRO A 177 -1.59 -62.03 -59.83
C PRO A 177 -1.30 -60.68 -59.19
N VAL A 178 -1.28 -59.61 -59.99
CA VAL A 178 -1.14 -58.23 -59.49
C VAL A 178 -2.33 -57.94 -58.58
N LEU A 179 -2.13 -58.13 -57.28
CA LEU A 179 -3.08 -57.68 -56.27
C LEU A 179 -3.22 -56.15 -56.39
N PRO A 180 -4.42 -55.57 -56.26
CA PRO A 180 -4.62 -54.12 -56.23
C PRO A 180 -3.97 -53.52 -54.96
N GLY A 181 -2.64 -53.42 -54.95
CA GLY A 181 -1.83 -53.19 -53.75
C GLY A 181 -1.87 -51.76 -53.18
N ASN A 182 -2.56 -50.82 -53.84
CA ASN A 182 -2.45 -49.40 -53.50
C ASN A 182 -3.64 -48.84 -52.72
N HIS A 183 -4.78 -49.56 -52.66
CA HIS A 183 -5.99 -49.00 -52.07
C HIS A 183 -6.10 -49.21 -50.54
N SER A 184 -5.50 -50.29 -49.99
CA SER A 184 -5.46 -50.50 -48.53
C SER A 184 -4.48 -49.57 -47.83
N TRP A 185 -3.35 -49.26 -48.46
CA TRP A 185 -2.33 -48.35 -47.95
C TRP A 185 -2.81 -46.90 -47.90
N ALA A 186 -3.57 -46.47 -48.92
CA ALA A 186 -4.20 -45.14 -48.94
C ALA A 186 -5.23 -44.97 -47.81
N ARG A 187 -6.07 -45.98 -47.56
CA ARG A 187 -7.05 -45.97 -46.45
C ARG A 187 -6.38 -45.96 -45.08
N SER A 188 -5.32 -46.74 -44.89
CA SER A 188 -4.55 -46.77 -43.64
C SER A 188 -3.85 -45.44 -43.35
N ARG A 189 -3.29 -44.78 -44.38
CA ARG A 189 -2.73 -43.43 -44.26
C ARG A 189 -3.79 -42.39 -43.89
N ALA A 190 -4.90 -42.36 -44.61
CA ALA A 190 -6.01 -41.45 -44.32
C ALA A 190 -6.56 -41.63 -42.89
N TYR A 191 -6.66 -42.88 -42.43
CA TYR A 191 -7.05 -43.18 -41.05
C TYR A 191 -6.02 -42.65 -40.03
N LYS A 192 -4.72 -42.86 -40.27
CA LYS A 192 -3.65 -42.35 -39.40
C LYS A 192 -3.60 -40.82 -39.38
N ASP A 193 -3.87 -40.17 -40.50
CA ASP A 193 -3.87 -38.72 -40.60
C ASP A 193 -5.11 -38.11 -39.94
N SER A 194 -6.29 -38.72 -40.10
CA SER A 194 -7.51 -38.35 -39.36
C SER A 194 -7.31 -38.46 -37.84
N LEU A 195 -6.65 -39.52 -37.37
CA LEU A 195 -6.35 -39.71 -35.95
C LEU A 195 -5.41 -38.61 -35.42
N LYS A 196 -4.38 -38.22 -36.20
CA LYS A 196 -3.50 -37.10 -35.86
C LYS A 196 -4.24 -35.76 -35.85
N GLU A 197 -5.17 -35.54 -36.78
CA GLU A 197 -5.98 -34.33 -36.81
C GLU A 197 -6.88 -34.20 -35.58
N GLU A 198 -7.49 -35.30 -35.12
CA GLU A 198 -8.27 -35.30 -33.89
C GLU A 198 -7.39 -35.01 -32.66
N GLU A 199 -6.20 -35.61 -32.57
CA GLU A 199 -5.23 -35.30 -31.52
C GLU A 199 -4.80 -33.83 -31.56
N ASN A 200 -4.52 -33.29 -32.74
CA ASN A 200 -4.15 -31.88 -32.92
C ASN A 200 -5.29 -30.94 -32.52
N LYS A 201 -6.54 -31.25 -32.88
CA LYS A 201 -7.73 -30.49 -32.42
C LYS A 201 -7.84 -30.50 -30.90
N LYS A 202 -7.56 -31.64 -30.25
CA LYS A 202 -7.57 -31.76 -28.78
C LYS A 202 -6.44 -30.95 -28.14
N LEU A 203 -5.23 -30.97 -28.72
CA LEU A 203 -4.10 -30.16 -28.26
C LEU A 203 -4.39 -28.66 -28.40
N GLN A 204 -5.03 -28.26 -29.51
CA GLN A 204 -5.43 -26.88 -29.75
C GLN A 204 -6.44 -26.39 -28.70
N LYS A 205 -7.48 -27.19 -28.41
CA LYS A 205 -8.44 -26.89 -27.33
C LYS A 205 -7.77 -26.72 -25.97
N MET A 206 -6.84 -27.62 -25.60
CA MET A 206 -6.10 -27.47 -24.33
C MET A 206 -5.24 -26.21 -24.29
N LYS A 207 -4.64 -25.79 -25.41
CA LYS A 207 -3.88 -24.53 -25.47
C LYS A 207 -4.82 -23.34 -25.26
N GLU A 208 -5.95 -23.31 -25.95
CA GLU A 208 -6.96 -22.26 -25.81
C GLU A 208 -7.48 -22.15 -24.37
N GLU A 209 -7.77 -23.28 -23.72
CA GLU A 209 -8.15 -23.30 -22.30
C GLU A 209 -7.05 -22.76 -21.37
N GLN A 210 -5.77 -23.06 -21.65
CA GLN A 210 -4.67 -22.47 -20.90
C GLN A 210 -4.55 -20.97 -21.13
N HIS A 211 -4.72 -20.51 -22.38
CA HIS A 211 -4.75 -19.09 -22.71
C HIS A 211 -5.88 -18.38 -21.95
N GLN A 212 -7.11 -18.91 -21.99
CA GLN A 212 -8.25 -18.37 -21.24
C GLN A 212 -7.99 -18.30 -19.73
N LYS A 213 -7.42 -19.35 -19.13
CA LYS A 213 -7.02 -19.34 -17.71
C LYS A 213 -5.97 -18.27 -17.40
N SER A 214 -5.00 -18.08 -18.31
CA SER A 214 -3.97 -17.06 -18.15
C SER A 214 -4.55 -15.65 -18.26
N GLU A 215 -5.53 -15.43 -19.15
CA GLU A 215 -6.22 -14.15 -19.31
C GLU A 215 -7.07 -13.82 -18.08
N LEU A 216 -7.82 -14.78 -17.54
CA LEU A 216 -8.57 -14.62 -16.30
C LEU A 216 -7.67 -14.25 -15.12
N LEU A 217 -6.49 -14.89 -15.02
CA LEU A 217 -5.54 -14.60 -13.95
C LEU A 217 -4.97 -13.18 -14.09
N LYS A 218 -4.61 -12.76 -15.31
CA LYS A 218 -4.16 -11.39 -15.59
C LYS A 218 -5.25 -10.36 -15.27
N PHE A 219 -6.50 -10.67 -15.60
CA PHE A 219 -7.63 -9.81 -15.30
C PHE A 219 -7.82 -9.63 -13.78
N HIS A 220 -7.76 -10.71 -13.00
CA HIS A 220 -7.81 -10.61 -11.53
C HIS A 220 -6.65 -9.82 -10.95
N GLN A 221 -5.44 -10.01 -11.49
CA GLN A 221 -4.27 -9.24 -11.06
C GLN A 221 -4.45 -7.74 -11.35
N GLN A 222 -4.92 -7.40 -12.55
CA GLN A 222 -5.20 -6.03 -12.94
C GLN A 222 -6.27 -5.38 -12.07
N GLN A 223 -7.36 -6.09 -11.76
CA GLN A 223 -8.38 -5.58 -10.83
C GLN A 223 -7.80 -5.30 -9.45
N GLN A 224 -6.95 -6.18 -8.93
CA GLN A 224 -6.31 -5.98 -7.64
C GLN A 224 -5.35 -4.77 -7.63
N GLU A 225 -4.62 -4.54 -8.72
CA GLU A 225 -3.76 -3.35 -8.89
C GLU A 225 -4.59 -2.07 -9.02
N GLU A 226 -5.71 -2.10 -9.75
CA GLU A 226 -6.66 -0.99 -9.82
C GLU A 226 -7.27 -0.65 -8.46
N GLU A 227 -7.65 -1.66 -7.67
CA GLU A 227 -8.13 -1.44 -6.30
C GLU A 227 -7.06 -0.79 -5.44
N ARG A 228 -5.81 -1.28 -5.49
CA ARG A 228 -4.68 -0.69 -4.74
C ARG A 228 -4.41 0.76 -5.13
N THR A 229 -4.46 1.09 -6.42
CA THR A 229 -4.24 2.46 -6.88
C THR A 229 -5.40 3.37 -6.49
N LYS A 230 -6.65 2.89 -6.55
CA LYS A 230 -7.84 3.60 -6.06
C LYS A 230 -7.77 3.85 -4.55
N THR A 231 -7.39 2.87 -3.74
CA THR A 231 -7.25 3.05 -2.29
C THR A 231 -6.16 4.05 -1.96
N HIS A 232 -4.99 3.94 -2.61
CA HIS A 232 -3.90 4.90 -2.43
C HIS A 232 -4.32 6.32 -2.83
N GLN A 233 -5.02 6.48 -3.96
CA GLN A 233 -5.55 7.78 -4.38
C GLN A 233 -6.59 8.33 -3.39
N ALA A 234 -7.47 7.49 -2.85
CA ALA A 234 -8.45 7.90 -1.85
C ALA A 234 -7.77 8.33 -0.54
N GLU A 235 -6.71 7.64 -0.12
CA GLU A 235 -5.88 8.04 1.02
C GLU A 235 -5.22 9.40 0.80
N HIS A 236 -4.64 9.65 -0.38
CA HIS A 236 -4.08 10.97 -0.74
C HIS A 236 -5.14 12.07 -0.64
N ARG A 237 -6.34 11.83 -1.17
CA ARG A 237 -7.46 12.79 -1.05
C ARG A 237 -7.85 13.02 0.40
N ARG A 238 -7.95 11.97 1.22
CA ARG A 238 -8.26 12.09 2.65
C ARG A 238 -7.22 12.91 3.41
N VAL A 239 -5.94 12.62 3.21
CA VAL A 239 -4.84 13.34 3.87
C VAL A 239 -4.81 14.80 3.42
N ASN A 240 -5.03 15.07 2.13
CA ASN A 240 -5.12 16.42 1.60
C ASN A 240 -6.30 17.19 2.21
N ASN A 241 -7.49 16.59 2.26
CA ASN A 241 -8.66 17.21 2.90
C ASN A 241 -8.41 17.51 4.38
N VAL A 242 -7.84 16.57 5.15
CA VAL A 242 -7.46 16.80 6.56
C VAL A 242 -6.44 17.93 6.68
N PHE A 243 -5.49 18.04 5.74
CA PHE A 243 -4.53 19.13 5.69
C PHE A 243 -5.21 20.49 5.42
N LEU A 244 -6.15 20.54 4.47
CA LEU A 244 -6.91 21.75 4.14
C LEU A 244 -7.85 22.19 5.27
N ASP A 245 -8.54 21.26 5.93
CA ASP A 245 -9.37 21.54 7.11
C ASP A 245 -8.53 22.13 8.24
N ARG A 246 -7.28 21.64 8.40
CA ARG A 246 -6.33 22.18 9.38
C ARG A 246 -5.83 23.57 9.00
N LEU A 247 -5.84 23.96 7.73
CA LEU A 247 -5.53 25.32 7.28
C LEU A 247 -6.73 26.26 7.47
N GLN A 248 -7.96 25.83 7.13
CA GLN A 248 -9.17 26.64 7.32
C GLN A 248 -9.59 26.75 8.80
N GLY A 249 -9.36 25.73 9.62
CA GLY A 249 -9.57 25.79 11.07
C GLY A 249 -8.67 26.82 11.77
N LYS A 250 -7.60 27.31 11.12
CA LYS A 250 -6.79 28.43 11.59
C LYS A 250 -7.36 29.80 11.21
N SER A 251 -8.21 29.90 10.19
CA SER A 251 -8.82 31.18 9.77
C SER A 251 -10.15 31.47 10.47
N GLN A 252 -10.88 30.47 10.98
CA GLN A 252 -12.12 30.68 11.75
C GLN A 252 -11.93 30.83 13.27
N ARG A 253 -10.71 30.64 13.78
CA ARG A 253 -10.41 30.75 15.22
C ARG A 253 -9.31 31.78 15.49
N SER A 254 -9.50 33.00 14.98
CA SER A 254 -8.79 34.19 15.47
C SER A 254 -9.57 34.86 16.62
N GLY A 255 -10.06 34.04 17.55
CA GLY A 255 -10.60 34.45 18.82
C GLY A 255 -10.16 33.42 19.86
N PHE A 256 -9.18 33.83 20.68
CA PHE A 256 -8.65 33.14 21.85
C PHE A 256 -7.70 31.96 21.65
N GLU A 257 -6.49 32.22 22.13
CA GLU A 257 -5.36 31.36 22.46
C GLU A 257 -5.69 29.90 22.75
N HIS A 258 -5.03 28.98 22.04
CA HIS A 258 -4.47 27.75 22.59
C HIS A 258 -3.35 27.25 21.67
N PHE A 259 -2.16 27.82 21.86
CA PHE A 259 -0.92 27.24 21.35
C PHE A 259 -0.59 26.00 22.20
N GLY A 260 -0.83 24.80 21.68
CA GLY A 260 -0.55 23.56 22.41
C GLY A 260 -1.18 22.33 21.77
N GLY A 261 -0.74 21.98 20.55
CA GLY A 261 -1.31 20.85 19.80
C GLY A 261 -0.23 20.05 19.07
N HIS A 262 0.39 19.15 19.83
CA HIS A 262 1.12 17.94 19.43
C HIS A 262 1.21 17.66 17.93
N TRP A 263 2.41 17.85 17.36
CA TRP A 263 2.77 17.38 16.03
C TRP A 263 2.96 15.86 16.05
N ASN A 264 1.88 15.10 15.84
CA ASN A 264 1.98 13.67 15.55
C ASN A 264 2.36 13.49 14.07
N MET A 265 3.67 13.50 13.79
CA MET A 265 4.20 13.04 12.50
C MET A 265 4.32 11.52 12.53
N ASN A 266 3.25 10.82 12.14
CA ASN A 266 3.32 9.45 11.68
C ASN A 266 3.01 9.41 10.17
N SER A 267 3.80 10.14 9.38
CA SER A 267 3.91 9.94 7.94
C SER A 267 5.06 8.97 7.68
N GLY A 268 4.80 7.70 7.96
CA GLY A 268 5.79 6.62 7.89
C GLY A 268 5.47 5.61 6.80
N ASN A 269 5.11 6.05 5.59
CA ASN A 269 5.09 5.17 4.42
C ASN A 269 6.17 5.62 3.45
N SER A 270 7.33 4.96 3.62
CA SER A 270 8.43 4.92 2.67
C SER A 270 7.88 4.46 1.32
N TRP A 271 8.16 5.24 0.28
CA TRP A 271 8.21 4.72 -1.08
C TRP A 271 9.30 3.65 -1.10
N ASP A 272 8.96 2.44 -1.52
CA ASP A 272 9.94 1.43 -1.89
C ASP A 272 9.49 0.77 -3.20
N ILE A 273 10.46 0.73 -4.11
CA ILE A 273 10.52 0.13 -5.44
C ILE A 273 10.40 -1.39 -5.34
#